data_AF-A0A1M6MGD9-F1
#
_entry.id   AF-A0A1M6MGD9-F1
#
_cell.length_a   1.000
_cell.length_b   1.000
_cell.length_c   1.000
_cell.angle_alpha   90.00
_cell.angle_beta   90.00
_cell.angle_gamma   90.00
#
_symmetry.space_group_name_H-M   'P 1'
#
loop_
_entity.id
_entity.type
_entity.pdbx_description
1 polymer ?
#
loop_
_entity_poly.entity_id
_entity_poly.type
_entity_poly.pdbx_seq_one_letter_code
_entity_poly.pdbx_strand_id
1 'polypeptide(L)'
;MQVWTEDEAARFLEVAAKRSKHYPLFVLALSTGMRLGELLGLKWEDVDLEAGFLQVKRTLADRSAIKKVIFLPPKSQAARRKIPLDAFTVEVLKRHRKKQIEIHLKKGPEWQGHGLVFCTDRGRPLYHSEVRSALTRLAHRAKVTPLRFHDIRHTHATFLLRKGIHPKIVAERLGHSSIKITLDTYSHVLPDTQAEAVKAIEGMLQTGGQVSGRTRQ
;
A
#
# COMPACT_ATOMS: atom_id res chain seq x y z
N MET A 1 13.91 0.03 11.68
CA MET A 1 12.73 0.28 10.82
C MET A 1 12.22 1.66 11.17
N GLN A 2 12.06 2.56 10.20
CA GLN A 2 11.46 3.88 10.43
C GLN A 2 10.07 3.91 9.80
N VAL A 3 9.15 4.64 10.40
CA VAL A 3 7.76 4.79 9.93
C VAL A 3 7.37 6.25 10.04
N TRP A 4 6.58 6.74 9.10
CA TRP A 4 6.02 8.09 9.21
C TRP A 4 4.85 8.12 10.19
N THR A 5 4.68 9.27 10.85
CA THR A 5 3.41 9.62 11.49
C THR A 5 2.34 9.99 10.46
N GLU A 6 1.06 10.05 10.87
CA GLU A 6 -0.03 10.45 9.97
C GLU A 6 0.25 11.83 9.36
N ASP A 7 0.75 12.76 10.18
CA ASP A 7 1.11 14.11 9.75
C ASP A 7 2.30 14.14 8.78
N GLU A 8 3.33 13.31 9.01
CA GLU A 8 4.47 13.21 8.09
C GLU A 8 4.03 12.64 6.74
N ALA A 9 3.20 11.58 6.73
CA ALA A 9 2.67 11.01 5.50
C ALA A 9 1.81 12.02 4.73
N ALA A 10 0.97 12.79 5.43
CA ALA A 10 0.15 13.84 4.84
C ALA A 10 1.01 14.97 4.23
N ARG A 11 1.98 15.51 4.96
CA ARG A 11 2.91 16.55 4.45
C ARG A 11 3.70 16.06 3.25
N PHE A 12 4.16 14.80 3.27
CA PHE A 12 4.84 14.21 2.14
C PHE A 12 3.96 14.17 0.89
N LEU A 13 2.71 13.70 1.03
CA LEU A 13 1.76 13.63 -0.09
C LEU A 13 1.40 15.02 -0.62
N GLU A 14 1.28 16.03 0.24
CA GLU A 14 1.03 17.41 -0.17
C GLU A 14 2.15 17.96 -1.05
N VAL A 15 3.41 17.76 -0.63
CA VAL A 15 4.58 18.19 -1.41
C VAL A 15 4.69 17.38 -2.71
N ALA A 16 4.44 16.06 -2.66
CA ALA A 16 4.47 15.21 -3.83
C ALA A 16 3.43 15.63 -4.88
N ALA A 17 2.20 15.97 -4.47
CA ALA A 17 1.13 16.41 -5.35
C ALA A 17 1.51 17.65 -6.17
N LYS A 18 2.24 18.59 -5.55
CA LYS A 18 2.66 19.85 -6.17
C LYS A 18 3.92 19.72 -7.03
N ARG A 19 4.78 18.72 -6.77
CA ARG A 19 6.17 18.71 -7.26
C ARG A 19 6.62 17.45 -7.98
N SER A 20 5.77 16.41 -8.10
CA SER A 20 6.19 15.13 -8.66
C SER A 20 5.13 14.46 -9.52
N LYS A 21 5.55 13.95 -10.68
CA LYS A 21 4.74 13.04 -11.50
C LYS A 21 4.53 11.67 -10.84
N HIS A 22 5.36 11.31 -9.85
CA HIS A 22 5.24 10.06 -9.10
C HIS A 22 4.21 10.14 -7.96
N TYR A 23 3.49 11.26 -7.80
CA TYR A 23 2.47 11.41 -6.75
C TYR A 23 1.46 10.24 -6.70
N PRO A 24 0.84 9.81 -7.83
CA PRO A 24 -0.10 8.68 -7.81
C PRO A 24 0.53 7.36 -7.34
N LEU A 25 1.83 7.16 -7.62
CA LEU A 25 2.59 6.00 -7.15
C LEU A 25 2.73 6.02 -5.64
N PHE A 26 3.04 7.17 -5.05
CA PHE A 26 3.19 7.30 -3.60
C PHE A 26 1.86 7.19 -2.85
N VAL A 27 0.78 7.74 -3.39
CA VAL A 27 -0.57 7.53 -2.86
C VAL A 27 -0.89 6.04 -2.81
N LEU A 28 -0.68 5.33 -3.93
CA LEU A 28 -0.95 3.91 -3.99
C LEU A 28 -0.06 3.11 -3.04
N ALA A 29 1.22 3.48 -2.91
CA ALA A 29 2.16 2.83 -2.00
C ALA A 29 1.71 2.96 -0.53
N LEU A 30 1.28 4.14 -0.10
CA LEU A 30 0.79 4.39 1.27
C LEU A 30 -0.57 3.75 1.53
N SER A 31 -1.47 3.73 0.54
CA SER A 31 -2.81 3.13 0.67
C SER A 31 -2.77 1.59 0.70
N THR A 32 -1.83 0.96 -0.01
CA THR A 32 -1.83 -0.51 -0.22
C THR A 32 -0.67 -1.25 0.45
N GLY A 33 0.41 -0.54 0.81
CA GLY A 33 1.64 -1.16 1.29
C GLY A 33 2.34 -2.06 0.26
N MET A 34 2.08 -1.93 -1.03
CA MET A 34 2.71 -2.74 -2.08
C MET A 34 4.24 -2.57 -2.15
N ARG A 35 4.96 -3.61 -2.61
CA ARG A 35 6.43 -3.52 -2.82
C ARG A 35 6.69 -2.61 -4.03
N LEU A 36 7.85 -1.95 -4.07
CA LEU A 36 8.23 -1.11 -5.22
C LEU A 36 8.12 -1.88 -6.53
N GLY A 37 8.70 -3.08 -6.60
CA GLY A 37 8.61 -3.91 -7.81
C GLY A 37 7.17 -4.27 -8.19
N GLU A 38 6.28 -4.49 -7.23
CA GLU A 38 4.85 -4.74 -7.49
C GLU A 38 4.17 -3.51 -8.10
N LEU A 39 4.46 -2.32 -7.57
CA LEU A 39 3.94 -1.05 -8.10
C LEU A 39 4.44 -0.80 -9.52
N LEU A 40 5.75 -0.94 -9.76
CA LEU A 40 6.34 -0.72 -11.09
C LEU A 40 5.95 -1.81 -12.11
N GLY A 41 5.48 -2.96 -11.64
CA GLY A 41 4.96 -4.06 -12.46
C GLY A 41 3.45 -3.98 -12.71
N LEU A 42 2.74 -3.05 -12.07
CA LEU A 42 1.29 -2.95 -12.15
C LEU A 42 0.85 -2.46 -13.53
N LYS A 43 -0.13 -3.15 -14.12
CA LYS A 43 -0.74 -2.77 -15.40
C LYS A 43 -2.20 -2.39 -15.23
N TRP A 44 -2.73 -1.60 -16.16
CA TRP A 44 -4.13 -1.19 -16.13
C TRP A 44 -5.11 -2.37 -16.24
N GLU A 45 -4.71 -3.48 -16.87
CA GLU A 45 -5.51 -4.71 -16.94
C GLU A 45 -5.76 -5.38 -15.58
N ASP A 46 -4.99 -5.02 -14.54
CA ASP A 46 -5.15 -5.57 -13.19
C ASP A 46 -5.81 -4.59 -12.22
N VAL A 47 -6.22 -3.41 -12.70
CA VAL A 47 -6.83 -2.36 -11.88
C VAL A 47 -8.27 -2.14 -12.35
N ASP A 48 -9.21 -2.49 -11.49
CA ASP A 48 -10.62 -2.20 -11.69
C ASP A 48 -10.98 -0.96 -10.86
N LEU A 49 -11.01 0.19 -11.53
CA LEU A 49 -11.31 1.47 -10.90
C LEU A 49 -12.80 1.66 -10.61
N GLU A 50 -13.69 0.91 -11.25
CA GLU A 50 -15.12 0.98 -10.99
C GLU A 50 -15.51 0.11 -9.80
N ALA A 51 -14.96 -1.11 -9.73
CA ALA A 51 -15.14 -1.98 -8.58
C ALA A 51 -14.20 -1.66 -7.40
N GLY A 52 -13.27 -0.70 -7.57
CA GLY A 52 -12.41 -0.20 -6.50
C GLY A 52 -11.39 -1.23 -5.98
N PHE A 53 -10.73 -1.98 -6.87
CA PHE A 53 -9.69 -2.92 -6.46
C PHE A 53 -8.56 -3.05 -7.48
N LEU A 54 -7.42 -3.60 -7.03
CA LEU A 54 -6.36 -4.05 -7.91
C LEU A 54 -5.92 -5.49 -7.60
N GLN A 55 -5.23 -6.13 -8.56
CA GLN A 55 -4.62 -7.44 -8.39
C GLN A 55 -3.10 -7.38 -8.57
N VAL A 56 -2.36 -7.92 -7.60
CA VAL A 56 -0.90 -8.00 -7.68
C VAL A 56 -0.50 -9.26 -8.45
N LYS A 57 -0.29 -9.15 -9.76
CA LYS A 57 0.02 -10.31 -10.63
C LYS A 57 1.47 -10.44 -11.08
N ARG A 58 2.29 -9.40 -10.90
CA ARG A 58 3.69 -9.40 -11.33
C ARG A 58 4.52 -8.41 -10.53
N THR A 59 5.83 -8.59 -10.57
CA THR A 59 6.81 -7.69 -9.99
C THR A 59 7.86 -7.34 -11.02
N LEU A 60 8.22 -6.06 -11.09
CA LEU A 60 9.32 -5.57 -11.89
C LEU A 60 10.62 -5.73 -11.09
N ALA A 61 11.47 -6.64 -11.55
CA ALA A 61 12.81 -6.80 -11.01
C ALA A 61 13.80 -5.91 -11.76
N ASP A 62 14.62 -5.19 -10.99
CA ASP A 62 15.76 -4.44 -11.52
C ASP A 62 16.99 -5.36 -11.45
N ARG A 63 17.42 -5.91 -12.59
CA ARG A 63 18.71 -6.60 -12.70
C ARG A 63 19.73 -5.57 -13.17
N SER A 64 20.33 -4.85 -12.21
CA SER A 64 21.31 -3.78 -12.45
C SER A 64 22.47 -4.19 -13.36
N ALA A 65 22.81 -5.49 -13.40
CA ALA A 65 23.86 -6.03 -14.26
C ALA A 65 23.55 -5.96 -15.77
N ILE A 66 22.28 -5.86 -16.20
CA ILE A 66 21.91 -5.99 -17.63
C ILE A 66 21.06 -4.80 -18.13
N LYS A 67 20.76 -3.80 -17.27
CA LYS A 67 19.83 -2.68 -17.57
C LYS A 67 18.52 -3.14 -18.22
N LYS A 68 18.09 -4.38 -17.95
CA LYS A 68 16.91 -5.00 -18.56
C LYS A 68 15.82 -5.11 -17.50
N VAL A 69 14.69 -4.50 -17.81
CA VAL A 69 13.48 -4.62 -17.00
C VAL A 69 12.85 -5.97 -17.30
N ILE A 70 12.69 -6.80 -16.25
CA ILE A 70 12.07 -8.11 -16.37
C ILE A 70 10.82 -8.14 -15.49
N PHE A 71 9.68 -8.48 -16.10
CA PHE A 71 8.46 -8.78 -15.37
C PHE A 71 8.53 -10.22 -14.91
N LEU A 72 8.53 -10.42 -13.60
CA LEU A 72 8.51 -11.74 -12.98
C LEU A 72 7.13 -11.98 -12.36
N PRO A 73 6.63 -13.23 -12.37
CA PRO A 73 5.51 -13.57 -11.50
C PRO A 73 5.91 -13.34 -10.03
N PRO A 74 4.93 -13.08 -9.13
CA PRO A 74 5.21 -12.95 -7.71
C PRO A 74 5.87 -14.22 -7.18
N LYS A 75 6.81 -14.04 -6.24
CA LYS A 75 7.66 -15.13 -5.73
C LYS A 75 6.88 -16.22 -4.95
N SER A 76 5.62 -16.01 -4.62
CA SER A 76 4.76 -16.96 -3.90
C SER A 76 3.29 -16.77 -4.27
N GLN A 77 2.45 -17.80 -4.02
CA GLN A 77 0.99 -17.67 -4.20
C GLN A 77 0.40 -16.58 -3.30
N ALA A 78 0.86 -16.47 -2.05
CA ALA A 78 0.42 -15.43 -1.11
C ALA A 78 0.69 -13.99 -1.62
N ALA A 79 1.64 -13.80 -2.53
CA ALA A 79 1.91 -12.50 -3.12
C ALA A 79 0.88 -12.12 -4.20
N ARG A 80 0.17 -13.10 -4.79
CA ARG A 80 -0.98 -12.87 -5.69
C ARG A 80 -2.21 -12.58 -4.84
N ARG A 81 -2.61 -11.31 -4.80
CA ARG A 81 -3.70 -10.86 -3.93
C ARG A 81 -4.52 -9.76 -4.58
N LYS A 82 -5.80 -9.70 -4.19
CA LYS A 82 -6.72 -8.61 -4.51
C LYS A 82 -6.65 -7.58 -3.37
N ILE A 83 -6.40 -6.32 -3.70
CA ILE A 83 -6.33 -5.23 -2.73
C ILE A 83 -7.46 -4.23 -3.03
N PRO A 84 -8.43 -4.07 -2.11
CA PRO A 84 -9.43 -3.00 -2.20
C PRO A 84 -8.76 -1.62 -2.08
N LEU A 85 -9.26 -0.68 -2.88
CA LEU A 85 -8.82 0.70 -2.97
C LEU A 85 -9.90 1.61 -2.38
N ASP A 86 -9.47 2.60 -1.61
CA ASP A 86 -10.36 3.66 -1.15
C ASP A 86 -10.71 4.62 -2.29
N ALA A 87 -11.83 5.36 -2.13
CA ALA A 87 -12.35 6.26 -3.16
C ALA A 87 -11.35 7.36 -3.55
N PHE A 88 -10.54 7.84 -2.60
CA PHE A 88 -9.53 8.85 -2.88
C PHE A 88 -8.41 8.30 -3.77
N THR A 89 -7.90 7.11 -3.47
CA THR A 89 -6.90 6.43 -4.31
C THR A 89 -7.44 6.14 -5.70
N VAL A 90 -8.70 5.69 -5.81
CA VAL A 90 -9.36 5.48 -7.11
C VAL A 90 -9.39 6.77 -7.94
N GLU A 91 -9.80 7.89 -7.33
CA GLU A 91 -9.87 9.18 -8.02
C GLU A 91 -8.48 9.66 -8.48
N VAL A 92 -7.46 9.50 -7.64
CA VAL A 92 -6.06 9.79 -8.00
C VAL A 92 -5.62 8.96 -9.22
N LEU A 93 -5.95 7.67 -9.25
CA LEU A 93 -5.63 6.79 -10.37
C LEU A 93 -6.44 7.12 -11.64
N LYS A 94 -7.71 7.52 -11.53
CA LYS A 94 -8.53 7.97 -12.66
C LYS A 94 -7.89 9.20 -13.33
N ARG A 95 -7.49 10.21 -12.54
CA ARG A 95 -6.77 11.39 -13.05
C ARG A 95 -5.43 11.04 -13.69
N HIS A 96 -4.68 10.13 -13.06
CA HIS A 96 -3.42 9.65 -13.59
C HIS A 96 -3.60 8.95 -14.95
N ARG A 97 -4.61 8.07 -15.07
CA ARG A 97 -4.94 7.38 -16.33
C ARG A 97 -5.28 8.37 -17.43
N LYS A 98 -6.13 9.36 -17.14
CA LYS A 98 -6.49 10.42 -18.09
C LYS A 98 -5.26 11.16 -18.60
N LYS A 99 -4.40 11.63 -17.68
CA LYS A 99 -3.16 12.33 -18.03
C LYS A 99 -2.21 11.47 -18.86
N GLN A 100 -2.11 10.18 -18.56
CA GLN A 100 -1.28 9.26 -19.31
C GLN A 100 -1.79 9.06 -20.74
N ILE A 101 -3.12 8.96 -20.93
CA ILE A 101 -3.74 8.90 -22.26
C ILE A 101 -3.45 10.17 -23.06
N GLU A 102 -3.55 11.36 -22.44
CA GLU A 102 -3.20 12.63 -23.08
C GLU A 102 -1.73 12.67 -23.52
N ILE A 103 -0.80 12.17 -22.69
CA ILE A 103 0.62 12.07 -23.04
C ILE A 103 0.83 11.08 -24.17
N HIS A 104 0.17 9.93 -24.13
CA HIS A 104 0.22 8.92 -25.19
C HIS A 104 -0.21 9.50 -26.54
N LEU A 105 -1.36 10.17 -26.58
CA LEU A 105 -1.87 10.82 -27.80
C LEU A 105 -0.90 11.87 -28.34
N LYS A 106 -0.26 12.66 -27.46
CA LYS A 106 0.75 13.66 -27.85
C LYS A 106 2.05 13.06 -28.38
N LYS A 107 2.43 11.87 -27.90
CA LYS A 107 3.70 11.20 -28.28
C LYS A 107 3.57 10.31 -29.51
N GLY A 108 2.36 9.86 -29.82
CA GLY A 108 2.07 9.06 -31.02
C GLY A 108 3.03 7.86 -31.14
N PRO A 109 3.80 7.72 -32.25
CA PRO A 109 4.67 6.57 -32.49
C PRO A 109 5.80 6.36 -31.46
N GLU A 110 6.19 7.39 -30.71
CA GLU A 110 7.24 7.25 -29.68
C GLU A 110 6.76 6.51 -28.42
N TRP A 111 5.45 6.30 -28.28
CA TRP A 111 4.87 5.65 -27.11
C TRP A 111 5.06 4.13 -27.13
N GLN A 112 5.70 3.61 -26.10
CA GLN A 112 5.94 2.17 -25.92
C GLN A 112 4.88 1.61 -24.97
N GLY A 113 3.75 1.17 -25.54
CA GLY A 113 2.54 0.77 -24.84
C GLY A 113 2.63 -0.54 -24.06
N HIS A 114 3.38 -0.57 -22.97
CA HIS A 114 3.48 -1.75 -22.09
C HIS A 114 2.26 -1.97 -21.17
N GLY A 115 1.25 -1.10 -21.26
CA GLY A 115 0.04 -1.16 -20.42
C GLY A 115 0.26 -0.85 -18.94
N LEU A 116 1.42 -0.28 -18.59
CA LEU A 116 1.82 0.00 -17.21
C LEU A 116 1.03 1.16 -16.61
N VAL A 117 0.67 1.03 -15.34
CA VAL A 117 0.08 2.14 -14.56
C VAL A 117 1.12 3.22 -14.34
N PHE A 118 2.34 2.86 -13.93
CA PHE A 118 3.44 3.81 -13.73
C PHE A 118 4.55 3.58 -14.76
N CYS A 119 4.70 4.54 -15.67
CA CYS A 119 5.71 4.50 -16.71
C CYS A 119 6.33 5.89 -16.92
N THR A 120 7.38 5.92 -17.73
CA THR A 120 7.94 7.18 -18.26
C THR A 120 6.95 7.85 -19.21
N ASP A 121 7.23 9.09 -19.61
CA ASP A 121 6.40 9.83 -20.58
C ASP A 121 6.45 9.21 -22.00
N ARG A 122 7.28 8.17 -22.21
CA ARG A 122 7.37 7.34 -23.42
C ARG A 122 6.76 5.95 -23.25
N GLY A 123 6.03 5.68 -22.17
CA GLY A 123 5.42 4.37 -21.91
C GLY A 123 6.38 3.29 -21.37
N ARG A 124 7.69 3.57 -21.32
CA ARG A 124 8.70 2.63 -20.81
C ARG A 124 8.58 2.41 -19.30
N PRO A 125 8.97 1.24 -18.78
CA PRO A 125 9.01 1.01 -17.34
C PRO A 125 9.93 1.99 -16.61
N LEU A 126 9.55 2.38 -15.40
CA LEU A 126 10.38 3.19 -14.52
C LEU A 126 11.46 2.35 -13.86
N TYR A 127 12.62 2.95 -13.59
CA TYR A 127 13.69 2.33 -12.80
C TYR A 127 13.41 2.47 -11.30
N HIS A 128 13.87 1.50 -10.51
CA HIS A 128 13.74 1.58 -9.04
C HIS A 128 14.48 2.79 -8.49
N SER A 129 15.66 3.10 -9.04
CA SER A 129 16.48 4.26 -8.66
C SER A 129 15.75 5.58 -8.86
N GLU A 130 14.99 5.74 -9.95
CA GLU A 130 14.25 6.98 -10.23
C GLU A 130 13.23 7.28 -9.12
N VAL A 131 12.45 6.27 -8.71
CA VAL A 131 11.43 6.42 -7.67
C VAL A 131 12.06 6.61 -6.29
N ARG A 132 13.17 5.92 -6.00
CA ARG A 132 13.92 6.10 -4.74
C ARG A 132 14.50 7.51 -4.63
N SER A 133 15.12 8.02 -5.69
CA SER A 133 15.64 9.39 -5.73
C SER A 133 14.52 10.43 -5.59
N ALA A 134 13.35 10.17 -6.20
CA ALA A 134 12.18 11.02 -6.00
C ALA A 134 11.70 11.01 -4.55
N LEU A 135 11.62 9.85 -3.90
CA LEU A 135 11.26 9.71 -2.49
C LEU A 135 12.19 10.53 -1.60
N THR A 136 13.51 10.33 -1.72
CA THR A 136 14.50 11.06 -0.91
C THR A 136 14.37 12.57 -1.08
N ARG A 137 14.27 13.05 -2.32
CA ARG A 137 14.15 14.49 -2.62
C ARG A 137 12.85 15.08 -2.05
N LEU A 138 11.73 14.36 -2.16
CA LEU A 138 10.44 14.83 -1.69
C LEU A 138 10.36 14.79 -0.16
N ALA A 139 10.91 13.76 0.49
CA ALA A 139 10.98 13.66 1.95
C ALA A 139 11.75 14.83 2.56
N HIS A 140 12.92 15.17 1.99
CA HIS A 140 13.70 16.33 2.40
C HIS A 140 12.91 17.63 2.27
N ARG A 141 12.21 17.83 1.14
CA ARG A 141 11.39 19.04 0.90
C ARG A 141 10.18 19.14 1.83
N ALA A 142 9.57 18.01 2.16
CA ALA A 142 8.45 17.93 3.08
C ALA A 142 8.89 18.04 4.56
N LYS A 143 10.20 18.06 4.83
CA LYS A 143 10.78 18.06 6.18
C LYS A 143 10.23 16.91 7.02
N VAL A 144 10.17 15.72 6.42
CA VAL A 144 9.74 14.48 7.08
C VAL A 144 10.92 13.53 7.21
N THR A 145 10.80 12.58 8.12
CA THR A 145 11.83 11.55 8.36
C THR A 145 12.25 10.87 7.05
N PRO A 146 13.55 10.81 6.70
CA PRO A 146 13.99 10.12 5.50
C PRO A 146 13.72 8.62 5.56
N LEU A 147 12.99 8.08 4.59
CA LEU A 147 12.63 6.66 4.52
C LEU A 147 13.23 5.97 3.29
N ARG A 148 13.58 4.68 3.42
CA ARG A 148 13.75 3.82 2.24
C ARG A 148 12.36 3.48 1.70
N PHE A 149 12.27 3.11 0.43
CA PHE A 149 10.96 2.78 -0.15
C PHE A 149 10.24 1.66 0.60
N HIS A 150 10.96 0.65 1.11
CA HIS A 150 10.35 -0.42 1.89
C HIS A 150 9.74 0.11 3.21
N ASP A 151 10.26 1.19 3.77
CA ASP A 151 9.74 1.77 5.01
C ASP A 151 8.34 2.41 4.82
N ILE A 152 7.93 2.71 3.58
CA ILE A 152 6.53 3.08 3.25
C ILE A 152 5.58 1.90 3.52
N ARG A 153 5.99 0.67 3.22
CA ARG A 153 5.21 -0.54 3.57
C ARG A 153 5.05 -0.65 5.09
N HIS A 154 6.14 -0.41 5.83
CA HIS A 154 6.12 -0.47 7.28
C HIS A 154 5.22 0.60 7.88
N THR A 155 5.21 1.79 7.29
CA THR A 155 4.29 2.88 7.61
C THR A 155 2.83 2.45 7.43
N HIS A 156 2.47 1.90 6.26
CA HIS A 156 1.12 1.37 6.00
C HIS A 156 0.68 0.32 7.03
N ALA A 157 1.55 -0.68 7.27
CA ALA A 157 1.27 -1.75 8.23
C ALA A 157 1.05 -1.22 9.65
N THR A 158 1.93 -0.32 10.09
CA THR A 158 1.88 0.28 11.42
C THR A 158 0.61 1.09 11.63
N PHE A 159 0.17 1.85 10.62
CA PHE A 159 -1.10 2.57 10.71
C PHE A 159 -2.30 1.63 10.88
N LEU A 160 -2.40 0.58 10.06
CA LEU A 160 -3.52 -0.36 10.17
C LEU A 160 -3.56 -1.03 11.55
N LEU A 161 -2.41 -1.47 12.05
CA LEU A 161 -2.32 -2.14 13.35
C LEU A 161 -2.66 -1.19 14.52
N ARG A 162 -2.20 0.07 14.46
CA ARG A 162 -2.56 1.09 15.46
C ARG A 162 -4.05 1.44 15.45
N LYS A 163 -4.74 1.26 14.32
CA LYS A 163 -6.21 1.39 14.22
C LYS A 163 -6.95 0.11 14.64
N GLY A 164 -6.26 -0.87 15.23
CA GLY A 164 -6.86 -2.11 15.72
C GLY A 164 -7.19 -3.14 14.62
N ILE A 165 -6.72 -2.95 13.39
CA ILE A 165 -6.97 -3.93 12.33
C ILE A 165 -6.21 -5.21 12.63
N HIS A 166 -6.91 -6.34 12.59
CA HIS A 166 -6.36 -7.63 12.98
C HIS A 166 -5.09 -7.99 12.17
N PRO A 167 -4.00 -8.46 12.80
CA PRO A 167 -2.72 -8.74 12.13
C PRO A 167 -2.81 -9.70 10.95
N LYS A 168 -3.77 -10.64 10.97
CA LYS A 168 -4.05 -11.53 9.83
C LYS A 168 -4.45 -10.76 8.57
N ILE A 169 -5.35 -9.79 8.70
CA ILE A 169 -5.82 -8.96 7.58
C ILE A 169 -4.68 -8.11 7.05
N VAL A 170 -3.85 -7.54 7.94
CA VAL A 170 -2.64 -6.80 7.54
C VAL A 170 -1.66 -7.71 6.82
N ALA A 171 -1.42 -8.94 7.30
CA ALA A 171 -0.53 -9.92 6.66
C ALA A 171 -1.01 -10.29 5.25
N GLU A 172 -2.29 -10.58 5.07
CA GLU A 172 -2.92 -10.87 3.78
C GLU A 172 -2.81 -9.68 2.83
N ARG A 173 -3.11 -8.47 3.31
CA ARG A 173 -2.99 -7.22 2.53
C ARG A 173 -1.55 -6.94 2.09
N LEU A 174 -0.55 -7.30 2.89
CA LEU A 174 0.87 -7.14 2.56
C LEU A 174 1.45 -8.28 1.72
N GLY A 175 0.71 -9.38 1.56
CA GLY A 175 1.16 -10.59 0.87
C GLY A 175 2.30 -11.29 1.61
N HIS A 176 2.19 -11.40 2.94
CA HIS A 176 3.07 -12.22 3.76
C HIS A 176 2.63 -13.68 3.69
N SER A 177 3.58 -14.61 3.56
CA SER A 177 3.29 -16.06 3.52
C SER A 177 2.83 -16.62 4.87
N SER A 178 3.05 -15.89 5.97
CA SER A 178 2.60 -16.25 7.30
C SER A 178 2.31 -14.98 8.10
N ILE A 179 1.28 -15.06 8.96
CA ILE A 179 0.97 -14.03 9.96
C ILE A 179 2.15 -13.78 10.91
N LYS A 180 2.99 -14.80 11.15
CA LYS A 180 4.18 -14.71 12.01
C LYS A 180 5.10 -13.58 11.56
N ILE A 181 5.27 -13.37 10.25
CA ILE A 181 6.09 -12.28 9.70
C ILE A 181 5.57 -10.92 10.18
N THR A 182 4.24 -10.73 10.16
CA THR A 182 3.61 -9.50 10.63
C THR A 182 3.76 -9.34 12.13
N LEU A 183 3.50 -10.39 12.91
CA LEU A 183 3.61 -10.34 14.38
C LEU A 183 5.07 -10.10 14.83
N ASP A 184 6.03 -10.84 14.28
CA ASP A 184 7.47 -10.67 14.56
C ASP A 184 7.94 -9.24 14.25
N THR A 185 7.37 -8.60 13.21
CA THR A 185 7.79 -7.26 12.78
C THR A 185 7.09 -6.14 13.56
N TYR A 186 5.80 -6.32 13.91
CA TYR A 186 4.93 -5.23 14.36
C TYR A 186 4.22 -5.46 15.70
N SER A 187 4.54 -6.53 16.44
CA SER A 187 3.93 -6.81 17.76
C SER A 187 3.98 -5.61 18.71
N HIS A 188 5.07 -4.84 18.67
CA HIS A 188 5.30 -3.66 19.49
C HIS A 188 4.35 -2.47 19.23
N VAL A 189 3.59 -2.45 18.12
CA VAL A 189 2.60 -1.40 17.83
C VAL A 189 1.16 -1.87 17.97
N LEU A 190 0.94 -3.12 18.39
CA LEU A 190 -0.40 -3.62 18.66
C LEU A 190 -0.96 -2.94 19.92
N PRO A 191 -2.24 -2.58 19.92
CA PRO A 191 -2.91 -2.12 21.14
C PRO A 191 -2.79 -3.18 22.24
N ASP A 192 -2.58 -2.74 23.49
CA ASP A 192 -2.74 -3.63 24.63
C ASP A 192 -4.23 -3.90 24.82
N THR A 193 -4.63 -5.12 24.44
CA THR A 193 -6.04 -5.55 24.42
C THR A 193 -6.43 -6.33 25.66
N GLN A 194 -5.56 -6.45 26.67
CA GLN A 194 -5.87 -7.19 27.90
C GLN A 194 -7.09 -6.62 28.62
N ALA A 195 -7.19 -5.29 28.72
CA ALA A 195 -8.33 -4.62 29.35
C ALA A 195 -9.65 -4.82 28.58
N GLU A 196 -9.60 -4.85 27.24
CA GLU A 196 -10.77 -5.12 26.40
C GLU A 196 -11.22 -6.58 26.50
N ALA A 197 -10.27 -7.53 26.57
CA ALA A 197 -10.54 -8.95 26.75
C ALA A 197 -11.24 -9.22 28.10
N VAL A 198 -10.76 -8.58 29.18
CA VAL A 198 -11.40 -8.66 30.50
C VAL A 198 -12.83 -8.11 30.45
N LYS A 199 -13.03 -6.92 29.85
CA LYS A 199 -14.37 -6.33 29.70
C LYS A 199 -15.33 -7.22 28.90
N ALA A 200 -14.84 -7.90 27.85
CA ALA A 200 -15.66 -8.80 27.05
C ALA A 200 -16.15 -10.02 27.86
N ILE A 201 -15.26 -10.61 28.68
CA ILE A 201 -15.63 -11.72 29.58
C ILE A 201 -16.59 -11.22 30.67
N GLU A 202 -16.34 -10.05 31.25
CA GLU A 202 -17.23 -9.46 32.27
C GLU A 202 -18.65 -9.27 31.73
N GLY A 203 -18.80 -8.71 30.52
CA GLY A 203 -20.11 -8.55 29.88
C GLY A 203 -20.85 -9.87 29.66
N MET A 204 -20.14 -10.93 29.27
CA MET A 204 -20.72 -12.29 29.13
C MET A 204 -21.18 -12.85 30.49
N LEU A 205 -20.39 -12.68 31.55
CA LEU A 205 -20.73 -13.16 32.88
C LEU A 205 -21.95 -12.43 33.46
N GLN A 206 -22.05 -11.12 33.24
CA GLN A 206 -23.18 -10.31 33.71
C GLN A 206 -24.50 -10.66 32.99
N THR A 207 -24.46 -11.03 31.71
CA THR A 207 -25.65 -11.49 30.97
C THR A 207 -26.12 -12.89 31.39
N GLY A 208 -25.19 -13.78 31.76
CA GLY A 208 -25.52 -15.10 32.31
C GLY A 208 -26.08 -15.06 33.74
N GLY A 209 -25.67 -14.07 34.54
CA GLY A 209 -26.10 -13.91 35.93
C GLY A 209 -27.54 -13.43 36.13
N GLN A 210 -28.19 -12.86 35.12
CA GLN A 210 -29.57 -12.34 35.23
C GLN A 210 -30.66 -13.42 35.07
N VAL A 211 -30.32 -14.69 34.82
CA VAL A 211 -31.32 -15.78 34.65
C VAL A 211 -31.82 -16.36 35.99
N SER A 212 -31.25 -15.99 37.14
CA SER A 212 -31.63 -16.56 38.44
C SER A 212 -32.72 -15.78 39.22
N GLY A 213 -33.33 -14.76 38.63
CA GLY A 213 -34.19 -13.80 39.36
C GLY A 213 -35.71 -13.93 39.18
N ARG A 214 -36.25 -14.93 38.47
CA ARG A 214 -37.72 -15.12 38.40
C ARG A 214 -38.19 -16.09 39.48
N THR A 215 -38.47 -15.48 40.62
CA THR A 215 -39.20 -15.96 41.79
C THR A 215 -40.36 -16.88 41.43
N ARG A 216 -40.35 -18.09 42.03
CA ARG A 216 -41.54 -18.94 42.17
C ARG A 216 -42.57 -18.20 43.03
N GLN A 217 -43.77 -17.96 42.49
CA GLN A 217 -44.99 -17.84 43.27
C GLN A 217 -45.78 -19.14 43.10
#